data_AF-A0AAN7V500-F1
#
_entry.id   AF-A0AAN7V500-F1
#
_cell.length_a   1.000
_cell.length_b   1.000
_cell.length_c   1.000
_cell.angle_alpha   90.00
_cell.angle_beta   90.00
_cell.angle_gamma   90.00
#
_symmetry.space_group_name_H-M   'P 1'
#
loop_
_entity.id
_entity.type
_entity.pdbx_description
1 polymer ?
#
loop_
_entity_poly.entity_id
_entity_poly.type
_entity_poly.pdbx_seq_one_letter_code
_entity_poly.pdbx_strand_id
1 'polypeptide(L)'
;MATRCHGYLFLTTEDMNFLERQEGVDLCTNVIDKNLRRALGGNLRARAIVKDLEIDNLRLQKKNIDRAWRNVSLLNSLGVYTQDIRTENFMNCRVIDFGSSWTEPHAILDKADEIDTDEASVQRLSDCVLFDEMAEQEGIETTKKTPTSQHNLRPRKKAWWLD
;
A
#
# COMPACT_ATOMS: atom_id res chain seq x y z
N MET A 1 0.87 -14.53 -4.60
CA MET A 1 0.11 -13.33 -4.18
C MET A 1 -0.62 -12.77 -5.38
N ALA A 2 -1.65 -11.94 -5.22
CA ALA A 2 -2.60 -11.67 -6.27
C ALA A 2 -2.39 -10.27 -6.90
N THR A 3 -2.10 -10.18 -8.20
CA THR A 3 -1.83 -8.90 -8.90
C THR A 3 -3.06 -8.38 -9.63
N ARG A 4 -2.97 -8.12 -10.95
CA ARG A 4 -3.97 -7.37 -11.72
C ARG A 4 -5.36 -7.85 -11.37
N CYS A 5 -6.18 -6.93 -10.85
CA CYS A 5 -7.56 -7.20 -10.51
C CYS A 5 -8.39 -7.16 -11.78
N HIS A 6 -9.01 -8.29 -12.11
CA HIS A 6 -9.93 -8.41 -13.25
C HIS A 6 -11.38 -8.07 -12.87
N GLY A 7 -11.61 -7.78 -11.59
CA GLY A 7 -12.91 -7.45 -11.04
C GLY A 7 -13.34 -8.49 -10.02
N TYR A 8 -14.62 -8.85 -10.06
CA TYR A 8 -15.19 -9.83 -9.15
C TYR A 8 -16.14 -10.77 -9.89
N LEU A 9 -16.32 -11.97 -9.33
CA LEU A 9 -17.35 -12.91 -9.73
C LEU A 9 -18.27 -13.20 -8.54
N PHE A 10 -19.52 -13.54 -8.82
CA PHE A 10 -20.42 -14.07 -7.80
C PHE A 10 -20.16 -15.55 -7.66
N LEU A 11 -19.89 -15.99 -6.43
CA LEU A 11 -19.74 -17.41 -6.12
C LEU A 11 -21.05 -18.14 -6.39
N THR A 12 -20.95 -19.34 -6.97
CA THR A 12 -22.09 -20.25 -7.09
C THR A 12 -22.40 -20.88 -5.73
N THR A 13 -23.57 -21.51 -5.60
CA THR A 13 -23.90 -22.28 -4.39
C THR A 13 -22.93 -23.43 -4.16
N GLU A 14 -22.38 -24.01 -5.22
CA GLU A 14 -21.36 -25.06 -5.13
C GLU A 14 -20.05 -24.50 -4.58
N ASP A 15 -19.57 -23.37 -5.12
CA ASP A 15 -18.35 -22.70 -4.63
C ASP A 15 -18.46 -22.33 -3.15
N MET A 16 -19.60 -21.75 -2.75
CA MET A 16 -19.81 -21.35 -1.35
C MET A 16 -19.80 -22.56 -0.40
N ASN A 17 -20.46 -23.66 -0.79
CA ASN A 17 -20.44 -24.89 0.00
C ASN A 17 -19.05 -25.52 0.09
N PHE A 18 -18.28 -25.51 -1.00
CA PHE A 18 -16.91 -26.00 -1.02
C PHE A 18 -16.04 -25.18 -0.05
N LEU A 19 -16.08 -23.86 -0.17
CA LEU A 19 -15.28 -22.95 0.67
C LEU A 19 -15.64 -23.06 2.16
N GLU A 20 -16.93 -23.07 2.51
CA GLU A 20 -17.34 -23.13 3.92
C GLU A 20 -17.10 -24.51 4.55
N ARG A 21 -17.40 -25.60 3.84
CA ARG A 21 -17.43 -26.95 4.43
C ARG A 21 -16.15 -27.74 4.25
N GLN A 22 -15.42 -27.52 3.16
CA GLN A 22 -14.21 -28.27 2.86
C GLN A 22 -12.96 -27.46 3.21
N GLU A 23 -12.95 -26.16 2.89
CA GLU A 23 -11.82 -25.27 3.17
C GLU A 23 -11.94 -24.51 4.50
N GLY A 24 -13.10 -24.57 5.17
CA GLY A 24 -13.32 -23.92 6.47
C GLY A 24 -13.32 -22.39 6.42
N VAL A 25 -13.58 -21.80 5.26
CA VAL A 25 -13.61 -20.34 5.05
C VAL A 25 -14.96 -19.78 5.49
N ASP A 26 -14.98 -18.84 6.45
CA ASP A 26 -16.18 -18.09 6.80
C ASP A 26 -16.45 -16.99 5.75
N LEU A 27 -17.52 -17.16 4.97
CA LEU A 27 -17.93 -16.19 3.95
C LEU A 27 -18.70 -15.00 4.54
N CYS A 28 -19.00 -14.98 5.84
CA CYS A 28 -19.69 -13.90 6.55
C CYS A 28 -21.01 -13.47 5.89
N THR A 29 -21.69 -14.38 5.18
CA THR A 29 -22.92 -14.08 4.43
C THR A 29 -24.09 -13.67 5.35
N ASN A 30 -23.98 -13.99 6.64
CA ASN A 30 -24.90 -13.64 7.73
C ASN A 30 -24.66 -12.24 8.34
N VAL A 31 -23.52 -11.58 8.06
CA VAL A 31 -23.15 -10.29 8.68
C VAL A 31 -23.64 -9.07 7.88
N ILE A 32 -24.17 -9.29 6.67
CA ILE A 32 -24.58 -8.22 5.77
C ILE A 32 -25.86 -7.54 6.28
N ASP A 33 -25.73 -6.27 6.70
CA ASP A 33 -26.85 -5.42 7.11
C ASP A 33 -27.97 -5.33 6.03
N LYS A 34 -29.21 -5.14 6.50
CA LYS A 34 -30.39 -5.00 5.65
C LYS A 34 -30.30 -3.84 4.67
N ASN A 35 -29.66 -2.73 5.03
CA ASN A 35 -29.51 -1.59 4.11
C ASN A 35 -28.51 -1.91 2.99
N LEU A 36 -27.38 -2.53 3.34
CA LEU A 36 -26.41 -3.02 2.34
C LEU A 36 -27.04 -4.05 1.40
N ARG A 37 -27.82 -4.99 1.96
CA ARG A 37 -28.58 -5.98 1.18
C ARG A 37 -29.55 -5.34 0.17
N ARG A 38 -30.21 -4.25 0.56
CA ARG A 38 -31.12 -3.49 -0.32
C ARG A 38 -30.36 -2.74 -1.41
N ALA A 39 -29.23 -2.13 -1.06
CA ALA A 39 -28.37 -1.41 -2.01
C ALA A 39 -27.76 -2.35 -3.07
N LEU A 40 -27.50 -3.61 -2.72
CA LEU A 40 -27.00 -4.64 -3.63
C LEU A 40 -28.09 -5.31 -4.49
N GLY A 41 -29.31 -4.75 -4.54
CA GLY A 41 -30.42 -5.29 -5.33
C GLY A 41 -30.90 -6.67 -4.85
N GLY A 42 -30.62 -7.03 -3.58
CA GLY A 42 -31.03 -8.30 -2.98
C GLY A 42 -30.15 -9.50 -3.31
N ASN A 43 -29.11 -9.37 -4.14
CA ASN A 43 -28.18 -10.46 -4.42
C ASN A 43 -27.16 -10.59 -3.27
N LEU A 44 -27.33 -11.63 -2.47
CA LEU A 44 -26.51 -11.91 -1.28
C LEU A 44 -25.35 -12.88 -1.53
N ARG A 45 -25.13 -13.30 -2.77
CA ARG A 45 -24.04 -14.22 -3.06
C ARG A 45 -22.72 -13.56 -2.71
N ALA A 46 -21.87 -14.31 -2.01
CA ALA A 46 -20.50 -13.90 -1.77
C ALA A 46 -19.81 -13.60 -3.11
N ARG A 47 -18.96 -12.58 -3.10
CA ARG A 47 -18.19 -12.16 -4.27
C ARG A 47 -16.74 -12.55 -4.06
N ALA A 48 -16.14 -13.20 -5.04
CA ALA A 48 -14.70 -13.41 -5.08
C ALA A 48 -14.04 -12.34 -5.94
N ILE A 49 -12.98 -11.71 -5.44
CA ILE A 49 -12.16 -10.79 -6.22
C ILE A 49 -11.22 -11.63 -7.09
N VAL A 50 -11.27 -11.43 -8.40
CA VAL A 50 -10.48 -12.20 -9.36
C VAL A 50 -9.20 -11.43 -9.66
N LYS A 51 -8.06 -12.08 -9.45
CA LYS A 51 -6.74 -11.48 -9.62
C LYS A 51 -5.78 -12.50 -10.23
N ASP A 52 -4.79 -12.01 -10.96
CA ASP A 52 -3.69 -12.86 -11.43
C ASP A 52 -2.91 -13.44 -10.25
N LEU A 53 -2.57 -14.73 -10.31
CA LEU A 53 -1.68 -15.35 -9.33
C LEU A 53 -0.22 -15.07 -9.71
N GLU A 54 0.48 -14.29 -8.88
CA GLU A 54 1.95 -14.25 -8.90
C GLU A 54 2.51 -15.51 -8.26
N ILE A 55 3.24 -16.26 -9.08
CA ILE A 55 3.96 -17.49 -8.74
C ILE A 55 5.41 -17.16 -8.35
N ASP A 56 5.99 -16.12 -8.95
CA ASP A 56 7.34 -15.70 -8.65
C ASP A 56 7.42 -15.03 -7.27
N ASN A 57 8.47 -15.34 -6.52
CA ASN A 57 8.77 -14.68 -5.25
C ASN A 57 10.19 -14.09 -5.31
N LEU A 58 10.34 -13.02 -6.10
CA LEU A 58 11.59 -12.26 -6.13
C LEU A 58 11.73 -11.46 -4.84
N ARG A 59 12.65 -11.91 -3.99
CA ARG A 59 13.10 -11.14 -2.82
C ARG A 59 13.70 -9.80 -3.24
N LEU A 60 13.62 -8.82 -2.34
CA LEU A 60 14.32 -7.56 -2.50
C LEU A 60 15.84 -7.78 -2.50
N GLN A 61 16.50 -7.16 -3.46
CA GLN A 61 17.93 -7.23 -3.69
C GLN A 61 18.38 -5.90 -4.32
N LYS A 62 19.68 -5.61 -4.26
CA LYS A 62 20.28 -4.42 -4.88
C LYS A 62 19.81 -4.16 -6.32
N LYS A 63 19.64 -5.22 -7.12
CA LYS A 63 19.22 -5.12 -8.54
C LYS A 63 17.78 -4.63 -8.75
N ASN A 64 16.90 -4.76 -7.75
CA ASN A 64 15.47 -4.49 -7.88
C ASN A 64 14.91 -3.53 -6.81
N ILE A 65 15.72 -3.11 -5.84
CA ILE A 65 15.33 -2.20 -4.76
C ILE A 65 14.81 -0.85 -5.29
N ASP A 66 15.44 -0.31 -6.34
CA ASP A 66 14.98 0.92 -7.00
C ASP A 66 13.57 0.81 -7.58
N ARG A 67 13.12 -0.40 -7.96
CA ARG A 67 11.75 -0.62 -8.43
C ARG A 67 10.78 -0.62 -7.25
N ALA A 68 11.16 -1.24 -6.14
CA ALA A 68 10.35 -1.23 -4.92
C ALA A 68 10.17 0.19 -4.39
N TRP A 69 11.25 0.99 -4.35
CA TRP A 69 11.19 2.40 -3.95
C TRP A 69 10.20 3.20 -4.82
N ARG A 70 10.25 3.02 -6.15
CA ARG A 70 9.31 3.72 -7.06
C ARG A 70 7.86 3.34 -6.79
N ASN A 71 7.59 2.09 -6.43
CA ASN A 71 6.25 1.64 -6.11
C ASN A 71 5.74 2.23 -4.79
N VAL A 72 6.59 2.29 -3.76
CA VAL A 72 6.25 2.94 -2.48
C VAL A 72 5.98 4.44 -2.69
N SER A 73 6.88 5.13 -3.38
CA SER A 73 6.71 6.56 -3.69
C SER A 73 5.44 6.81 -4.52
N LEU A 74 5.12 5.92 -5.47
CA LEU A 74 3.88 5.99 -6.25
C LEU A 74 2.65 5.88 -5.33
N LEU A 75 2.60 4.89 -4.43
CA LEU A 75 1.49 4.74 -3.49
C LEU A 75 1.28 6.01 -2.66
N ASN A 76 2.33 6.57 -2.08
CA ASN A 76 2.23 7.81 -1.28
C ASN A 76 1.72 8.98 -2.13
N SER A 77 2.19 9.13 -3.37
CA SER A 77 1.69 10.18 -4.28
C SER A 77 0.23 10.00 -4.70
N LEU A 78 -0.31 8.79 -4.60
CA LEU A 78 -1.73 8.49 -4.79
C LEU A 78 -2.54 8.65 -3.50
N GLY A 79 -1.93 9.13 -2.41
CA GLY A 79 -2.58 9.26 -1.10
C GLY A 79 -2.78 7.92 -0.40
N VAL A 80 -2.00 6.89 -0.76
CA VAL A 80 -2.02 5.57 -0.10
C VAL A 80 -0.76 5.42 0.74
N TYR A 81 -0.94 5.32 2.04
CA TYR A 81 0.14 5.18 3.03
C TYR A 81 0.03 3.81 3.68
N THR A 82 0.98 2.94 3.38
CA THR A 82 0.96 1.54 3.80
C THR A 82 1.12 1.38 5.30
N GLN A 83 1.89 2.27 5.94
CA GLN A 83 2.26 2.27 7.36
C GLN A 83 3.09 1.04 7.77
N ASP A 84 3.47 0.18 6.82
CA ASP A 84 4.05 -1.12 7.12
C ASP A 84 5.09 -1.60 6.11
N ILE A 85 6.09 -0.75 5.87
CA ILE A 85 7.19 -1.02 4.92
C ILE A 85 8.26 -1.91 5.59
N ARG A 86 8.18 -3.21 5.31
CA ARG A 86 9.13 -4.24 5.78
C ARG A 86 9.41 -5.25 4.67
N THR A 87 10.58 -5.91 4.68
CA THR A 87 10.98 -6.83 3.60
C THR A 87 10.02 -8.00 3.41
N GLU A 88 9.46 -8.53 4.50
CA GLU A 88 8.42 -9.57 4.46
C GLU A 88 7.13 -9.13 3.72
N ASN A 89 6.87 -7.82 3.69
CA ASN A 89 5.69 -7.23 3.08
C ASN A 89 5.91 -6.87 1.60
N PHE A 90 7.03 -7.29 1.01
CA PHE A 90 7.27 -7.16 -0.42
C PHE A 90 7.21 -8.50 -1.15
N MET A 91 6.51 -8.50 -2.30
CA MET A 91 6.58 -9.57 -3.30
C MET A 91 6.78 -8.96 -4.67
N ASN A 92 7.80 -9.42 -5.40
CA ASN A 92 8.14 -8.90 -6.73
C ASN A 92 8.25 -7.37 -6.78
N CYS A 93 8.84 -6.78 -5.74
CA CYS A 93 9.00 -5.34 -5.54
C CYS A 93 7.69 -4.56 -5.33
N ARG A 94 6.58 -5.22 -5.02
CA ARG A 94 5.29 -4.60 -4.69
C ARG A 94 4.98 -4.81 -3.22
N VAL A 95 4.38 -3.82 -2.58
CA VAL A 95 3.85 -3.96 -1.21
C VAL A 95 2.61 -4.86 -1.26
N ILE A 96 2.50 -5.77 -0.30
CA ILE A 96 1.48 -6.81 -0.30
C ILE A 96 0.51 -6.73 0.86
N ASP A 97 0.97 -6.21 2.00
CA ASP A 97 0.16 -6.05 3.18
C ASP A 97 -0.35 -4.61 3.26
N PHE A 98 -1.68 -4.48 3.30
CA PHE A 98 -2.37 -3.19 3.42
C PHE A 98 -3.28 -3.15 4.67
N GLY A 99 -3.11 -4.10 5.61
CA GLY A 99 -3.96 -4.20 6.80
C GLY A 99 -3.92 -2.96 7.70
N SER A 100 -2.81 -2.23 7.67
CA SER A 100 -2.59 -1.00 8.47
C SER A 100 -2.66 0.27 7.63
N SER A 101 -3.02 0.17 6.34
CA SER A 101 -2.88 1.29 5.41
C SER A 101 -3.93 2.37 5.61
N TRP A 102 -3.52 3.61 5.38
CA TRP A 102 -4.38 4.77 5.28
C TRP A 102 -4.53 5.20 3.83
N THR A 103 -5.70 5.69 3.47
CA THR A 103 -5.99 6.24 2.14
C THR A 103 -6.63 7.60 2.29
N GLU A 104 -6.22 8.59 1.50
CA GLU A 104 -6.89 9.88 1.50
C GLU A 104 -8.26 9.83 0.79
N PRO A 105 -9.29 10.51 1.33
CA PRO A 105 -9.27 11.30 2.56
C PRO A 105 -9.26 10.44 3.84
N HIS A 106 -8.54 10.88 4.87
CA HIS A 106 -8.41 10.14 6.13
C HIS A 106 -8.55 11.07 7.33
N ALA A 107 -9.56 10.83 8.18
CA ALA A 107 -9.94 11.77 9.25
C ALA A 107 -8.82 12.10 10.26
N ILE A 108 -7.85 11.21 10.47
CA ILE A 108 -6.69 11.50 11.33
C ILE A 108 -5.70 12.44 10.62
N LEU A 109 -5.47 12.24 9.32
CA LEU A 109 -4.59 13.11 8.53
C LEU A 109 -5.23 14.49 8.36
N ASP A 110 -6.54 14.53 8.09
CA ASP A 110 -7.29 15.79 7.98
C ASP A 110 -7.19 16.61 9.26
N LYS A 111 -7.32 15.98 10.43
CA LYS A 111 -7.11 16.65 11.74
C LYS A 111 -5.67 17.06 11.97
N ALA A 112 -4.69 16.26 11.52
CA ALA A 112 -3.29 16.63 11.63
C ALA A 112 -2.99 17.87 10.77
N ASP A 113 -3.53 17.95 9.55
CA ASP A 113 -3.40 19.12 8.68
C ASP A 113 -3.98 20.40 9.31
N GLU A 114 -5.07 20.28 10.06
CA GLU A 114 -5.69 21.39 10.80
C GLU A 114 -4.82 21.91 11.97
N ILE A 115 -4.05 21.03 12.61
CA ILE A 115 -3.26 21.34 13.80
C ILE A 115 -1.84 21.77 13.42
N ASP A 116 -1.15 20.94 12.63
CA ASP A 116 0.23 21.15 12.20
C ASP A 116 0.47 20.48 10.83
N THR A 117 0.52 21.31 9.80
CA THR A 117 0.76 20.86 8.41
C THR A 117 2.13 20.18 8.24
N ASP A 118 3.12 20.53 9.07
CA ASP A 118 4.44 19.91 9.00
C ASP A 118 4.40 18.47 9.55
N GLU A 119 3.68 18.24 10.66
CA GLU A 119 3.47 16.91 11.23
C GLU A 119 2.73 15.98 10.27
N ALA A 120 1.66 16.49 9.64
CA ALA A 120 0.91 15.75 8.64
C ALA A 120 1.76 15.43 7.41
N SER A 121 2.67 16.33 7.01
CA SER A 121 3.63 16.09 5.93
C SER A 121 4.64 15.00 6.29
N VAL A 122 5.11 14.94 7.54
CA VAL A 122 5.97 13.86 8.04
C VAL A 122 5.26 12.51 7.96
N GLN A 123 3.99 12.46 8.37
CA GLN A 123 3.21 11.23 8.32
C GLN A 123 3.04 10.70 6.89
N ARG A 124 2.83 11.60 5.93
CA ARG A 124 2.73 11.26 4.49
C ARG A 124 4.05 10.80 3.86
N LEU A 125 5.18 11.15 4.46
CA LEU A 125 6.52 10.72 4.04
C LEU A 125 7.02 9.48 4.80
N SER A 126 6.28 9.03 5.82
CA SER A 126 6.71 7.97 6.73
C SER A 126 7.11 6.69 6.00
N ASP A 127 6.30 6.21 5.06
CA ASP A 127 6.61 5.00 4.28
C ASP A 127 7.94 5.11 3.51
N CYS A 128 8.26 6.28 2.98
CA CYS A 128 9.52 6.49 2.27
C CYS A 128 10.70 6.43 3.24
N VAL A 129 10.57 7.01 4.43
CA VAL A 129 11.58 6.91 5.50
C VAL A 129 11.75 5.46 5.94
N LEU A 130 10.65 4.75 6.20
CA LEU A 130 10.67 3.33 6.57
C LEU A 130 11.32 2.46 5.48
N PHE A 131 11.16 2.82 4.20
CA PHE A 131 11.85 2.13 3.11
C PHE A 131 13.37 2.28 3.19
N ASP A 132 13.86 3.50 3.46
CA ASP A 132 15.29 3.75 3.61
C ASP A 132 15.87 2.98 4.81
N GLU A 133 15.16 2.99 5.95
CA GLU A 133 15.54 2.23 7.15
C GLU A 133 15.55 0.72 6.88
N MET A 134 14.51 0.19 6.23
CA MET A 134 14.42 -1.21 5.83
C MET A 134 15.60 -1.61 4.93
N ALA A 135 15.93 -0.79 3.92
CA ALA A 135 17.05 -1.08 3.02
C ALA A 135 18.40 -1.10 3.76
N GLU A 136 18.60 -0.19 4.73
CA GLU A 136 19.79 -0.14 5.57
C GLU A 136 19.91 -1.37 6.48
N GLN A 137 18.83 -1.75 7.18
CA GLN A 137 18.80 -2.90 8.08
C GLN A 137 19.12 -4.22 7.36
N GLU A 138 18.72 -4.33 6.10
CA GLU A 138 18.91 -5.51 5.26
C GLU A 138 20.24 -5.49 4.49
N GLY A 139 21.05 -4.43 4.65
CA GLY A 139 22.31 -4.25 3.95
C GLY A 139 22.14 -4.12 2.43
N ILE A 140 20.98 -3.65 1.96
CA ILE A 140 20.69 -3.50 0.53
C ILE A 140 21.13 -2.11 0.07
N GLU A 141 22.25 -2.06 -0.63
CA GLU A 141 22.73 -0.80 -1.22
C GLU A 141 21.71 -0.20 -2.21
N THR A 142 21.29 1.03 -1.96
CA THR A 142 20.37 1.79 -2.82
C THR A 142 20.93 3.19 -3.09
N THR A 143 20.71 3.71 -4.30
CA THR A 143 21.04 5.10 -4.66
C THR A 143 19.86 6.05 -4.47
N LYS A 144 18.67 5.49 -4.22
CA LYS A 144 17.45 6.24 -3.91
C LYS A 144 17.35 6.43 -2.41
N LYS A 145 17.13 7.68 -2.01
CA LYS A 145 16.81 8.07 -0.65
C LYS A 145 15.62 9.01 -0.69
N THR A 146 14.79 8.95 0.34
CA THR A 146 13.72 9.91 0.56
C THR A 146 14.32 11.31 0.59
N PRO A 147 13.78 12.26 -0.19
CA PRO A 147 14.15 13.65 -0.04
C PRO A 147 13.67 14.12 1.34
N THR A 148 14.55 14.08 2.33
CA THR A 148 14.31 14.69 3.65
C THR A 148 14.37 16.21 3.45
N SER A 149 13.23 16.80 3.13
CA SER A 149 13.10 18.26 3.03
C SER A 149 13.00 18.88 4.41
N GLN A 150 14.14 18.98 5.09
CA GLN A 150 14.44 20.14 5.95
C GLN A 150 15.85 20.71 5.72
N HIS A 151 16.77 19.99 5.05
CA HIS A 151 18.16 20.44 4.90
C HIS A 151 18.74 20.40 3.47
N ASN A 152 17.97 19.99 2.46
CA ASN A 152 18.46 20.00 1.08
C ASN A 152 18.27 21.37 0.39
N LEU A 153 18.72 22.45 1.04
CA LEU A 153 19.05 23.67 0.33
C LEU A 153 20.34 23.40 -0.45
N ARG A 154 20.23 23.14 -1.76
CA ARG A 154 21.40 23.32 -2.63
C ARG A 154 21.89 24.77 -2.41
N PRO A 155 23.17 25.00 -2.12
CA PRO A 155 23.71 26.36 -2.17
C PRO A 155 23.36 26.93 -3.54
N ARG A 156 22.58 28.01 -3.57
CA ARG A 156 22.38 28.80 -4.80
C ARG A 156 23.79 29.12 -5.29
N LYS A 157 24.17 28.65 -6.49
CA LYS A 157 25.44 28.99 -7.12
C LYS A 157 25.63 30.50 -6.95
N LYS A 158 26.74 30.91 -6.34
CA LYS A 158 27.09 32.32 -6.14
C LYS A 158 26.96 33.00 -7.50
N ALA A 159 26.10 34.02 -7.59
CA ALA A 159 25.95 34.78 -8.82
C ALA A 159 27.31 35.41 -9.13
N TRP A 160 27.82 35.14 -10.32
CA TRP A 160 29.16 35.49 -10.78
C TRP A 160 29.36 36.98 -11.07
N TRP A 161 28.44 37.83 -10.60
CA TRP A 161 28.39 39.26 -10.85
C TRP A 161 28.60 40.09 -9.57
N LEU A 162 29.18 39.48 -8.52
CA LEU A 162 29.45 40.13 -7.24
C LEU A 162 30.95 40.10 -6.91
N ASP A 163 31.78 40.29 -7.92
CA ASP A 163 33.19 40.69 -7.78
C ASP A 163 33.41 42.00 -8.54
#